data_AF-A0A1H3VQH6-F1
#
_entry.id   AF-A0A1H3VQH6-F1
#
_cell.length_a   1.000
_cell.length_b   1.000
_cell.length_c   1.000
_cell.angle_alpha   90.00
_cell.angle_beta   90.00
_cell.angle_gamma   90.00
#
_symmetry.space_group_name_H-M   'P 1'
#
loop_
_entity.id
_entity.type
_entity.pdbx_description
1 polymer ?
#
loop_
_entity_poly.entity_id
_entity_poly.type
_entity_poly.pdbx_seq_one_letter_code
_entity_poly.pdbx_strand_id
1 'polypeptide(L)' 'MITDRYKKVYERGKPKHEPNDDFSIKHPAMDLSRRAKIFSPFDALKGFNEEIASTESEFESNYSDLERVPAEEYP' A
#
# COMPACT_ATOMS: atom_id res chain seq x y z
N MET A 1 17.92 -1.44 16.27
CA MET A 1 18.05 -1.80 17.70
C MET A 1 17.18 -0.87 18.53
N ILE A 2 16.37 -1.41 19.44
CA ILE A 2 15.52 -0.60 20.32
C ILE A 2 16.42 -0.02 21.42
N THR A 3 16.43 1.30 21.55
CA THR A 3 17.24 2.00 22.56
C THR A 3 16.72 1.73 23.98
N ASP A 4 17.60 1.71 24.97
CA ASP A 4 17.25 1.39 26.37
C ASP A 4 16.13 2.26 26.94
N ARG A 5 15.98 3.49 26.42
CA ARG A 5 14.92 4.43 26.81
C ARG A 5 13.51 3.87 26.60
N TYR A 6 13.29 3.05 25.57
CA TYR A 6 11.96 2.52 25.25
C TYR A 6 11.85 1.00 25.45
N LYS A 7 12.93 0.34 25.86
CA LYS A 7 12.97 -1.11 26.08
C LYS A 7 11.88 -1.58 27.04
N LYS A 8 11.68 -0.89 28.17
CA LYS A 8 10.64 -1.19 29.18
C LYS A 8 9.21 -1.07 28.64
N VAL A 9 8.96 -0.16 27.70
CA VAL A 9 7.62 0.02 27.10
C VAL A 9 7.40 -1.04 26.03
N TYR A 10 8.43 -1.33 25.23
CA TYR A 10 8.39 -2.38 24.23
C TYR A 10 8.12 -3.77 24.84
N GLU A 11 8.80 -4.10 25.94
CA GLU A 11 8.63 -5.37 26.67
C GLU A 11 7.21 -5.55 27.25
N ARG A 12 6.50 -4.46 27.55
CA ARG A 12 5.10 -4.52 28.02
C ARG A 12 4.11 -4.94 26.93
N GLY A 13 4.49 -4.84 25.66
CA GLY A 13 3.64 -5.21 24.53
C GLY A 13 2.49 -4.24 24.24
N LYS A 14 1.56 -4.65 23.38
CA LYS A 14 0.38 -3.85 23.03
C LYS A 14 -0.58 -3.77 24.23
N PRO A 15 -1.17 -2.60 24.50
CA PRO A 15 -2.24 -2.48 25.50
C PRO A 15 -3.37 -3.48 25.21
N LYS A 16 -3.80 -4.19 26.25
CA LYS A 16 -4.96 -5.09 26.21
C LYS A 16 -6.13 -4.35 26.84
N HIS A 17 -7.19 -4.15 26.07
CA HIS A 17 -8.42 -3.51 26.52
C HIS A 17 -9.52 -4.55 26.60
N GLU A 18 -10.26 -4.55 27.70
CA GLU A 18 -11.47 -5.34 27.83
C GLU A 18 -12.65 -4.61 27.15
N PRO A 19 -13.70 -5.32 26.68
CA PRO A 19 -14.82 -4.71 25.98
C PRO A 19 -15.54 -3.59 26.75
N ASN A 20 -15.49 -3.65 28.08
CA ASN A 20 -16.18 -2.71 28.98
C ASN A 20 -15.21 -1.79 29.74
N ASP A 21 -13.95 -1.67 29.30
CA ASP A 21 -13.03 -0.71 29.93
C ASP A 21 -13.34 0.74 29.48
N ASP A 22 -12.82 1.72 30.23
CA ASP A 22 -13.03 3.15 29.95
C ASP A 22 -12.56 3.58 28.55
N PHE A 23 -11.53 2.93 28.00
CA PHE A 23 -11.01 3.22 26.66
C PHE A 23 -11.99 2.75 25.59
N SER A 24 -12.46 1.50 25.69
CA SER A 24 -13.43 0.90 24.77
C SER A 24 -14.75 1.67 24.74
N ILE A 25 -15.20 2.16 25.90
CA ILE A 25 -16.42 2.97 26.02
C ILE A 25 -16.26 4.33 25.32
N LYS A 26 -15.11 4.99 25.49
CA LYS A 26 -14.84 6.30 24.87
C LYS A 26 -14.50 6.21 23.38
N HIS A 27 -13.99 5.07 22.94
CA HIS A 27 -13.52 4.83 21.57
C HIS A 27 -14.17 3.56 20.99
N PRO A 28 -15.50 3.59 20.74
CA PRO A 28 -16.19 2.43 20.18
C PRO A 28 -15.68 2.13 18.76
N ALA A 29 -15.62 0.84 18.42
CA ALA A 29 -15.25 0.41 17.07
C ALA A 29 -16.27 0.93 16.04
N MET A 30 -15.77 1.38 14.90
CA MET A 30 -16.62 1.80 13.78
C MET A 30 -17.26 0.58 13.12
N ASP A 31 -18.56 0.69 12.81
CA ASP A 31 -19.29 -0.34 12.06
C ASP A 31 -18.69 -0.61 10.67
N LEU A 32 -18.77 -1.86 10.21
CA LEU A 32 -18.15 -2.32 8.96
C LEU A 32 -18.71 -1.59 7.73
N SER A 33 -20.01 -1.32 7.68
CA SER A 33 -20.62 -0.63 6.54
C SER A 33 -20.15 0.81 6.44
N ARG A 34 -19.95 1.49 7.57
CA ARG A 34 -19.35 2.84 7.60
C ARG A 34 -17.88 2.82 7.20
N ARG A 35 -17.14 1.80 7.66
CA ARG A 35 -15.73 1.62 7.32
C ARG A 35 -15.52 1.34 5.83
N ALA A 36 -16.41 0.58 5.19
CA ALA A 36 -16.36 0.31 3.75
C ALA A 36 -16.44 1.60 2.91
N LYS A 37 -17.21 2.60 3.35
CA LYS A 37 -17.31 3.89 2.66
C LYS A 37 -16.00 4.66 2.61
N ILE A 38 -15.09 4.45 3.57
CA ILE A 38 -13.75 5.07 3.56
C ILE A 38 -12.95 4.58 2.35
N PHE A 39 -13.15 3.33 1.94
CA PHE A 39 -12.44 2.71 0.82
C PHE A 39 -13.16 2.87 -0.52
N SER A 40 -14.42 3.30 -0.52
CA SER A 40 -15.22 3.49 -1.73
C SER A 40 -14.53 4.37 -2.80
N PRO A 41 -13.82 5.47 -2.47
CA PRO A 41 -13.12 6.26 -3.47
C PRO A 41 -11.94 5.54 -4.14
N PHE A 42 -11.34 4.57 -3.45
CA PHE A 42 -10.17 3.84 -3.93
C PHE A 42 -10.54 2.57 -4.69
N ASP A 43 -11.81 2.17 -4.70
CA ASP A 43 -12.28 0.96 -5.39
C ASP A 43 -12.03 1.05 -6.90
N ALA A 44 -12.09 2.27 -7.46
CA ALA A 44 -11.74 2.55 -8.86
C ALA A 44 -10.24 2.35 -9.18
N LEU A 45 -9.36 2.31 -8.16
CA LEU A 45 -7.92 2.08 -8.33
C LEU A 45 -7.55 0.60 -8.22
N LYS A 46 -8.53 -0.28 -8.00
CA LYS A 46 -8.29 -1.72 -7.93
C LYS A 46 -7.82 -2.23 -9.30
N GLY A 47 -6.71 -2.97 -9.32
CA GLY A 47 -6.10 -3.48 -10.55
C GLY A 47 -5.24 -2.47 -11.32
N PHE A 48 -5.17 -1.21 -10.88
CA PHE A 48 -4.38 -0.17 -11.57
C PHE A 48 -2.88 -0.52 -11.66
N ASN A 49 -2.31 -1.12 -10.61
CA ASN A 49 -0.91 -1.55 -10.63
C ASN A 49 -0.65 -2.73 -11.59
N GLU A 50 -1.64 -3.60 -11.78
CA GLU A 50 -1.54 -4.74 -12.70
C GLU A 50 -1.57 -4.25 -14.15
N GLU A 51 -2.43 -3.27 -14.45
CA GLU A 51 -2.50 -2.62 -15.77
C GLU A 51 -1.20 -1.87 -16.12
N ILE A 52 -0.60 -1.15 -15.15
CA ILE A 52 0.71 -0.51 -15.33
C ILE A 52 1.77 -1.54 -15.71
N ALA A 53 1.87 -2.62 -14.94
CA ALA A 53 2.85 -3.67 -15.19
C ALA A 53 2.64 -4.37 -16.55
N SER A 54 1.38 -4.60 -16.95
CA SER A 54 1.06 -5.12 -18.28
C SER A 54 1.54 -4.19 -19.37
N THR A 55 1.22 -2.90 -19.27
CA THR A 55 1.61 -1.88 -20.25
C THR A 55 3.13 -1.74 -20.35
N GLU A 56 3.84 -1.76 -19.23
CA GLU A 56 5.31 -1.73 -19.19
C GLU A 56 5.90 -2.95 -19.90
N SER A 57 5.36 -4.15 -19.64
CA SER A 57 5.82 -5.38 -20.29
C SER A 57 5.58 -5.39 -21.81
N GLU A 58 4.43 -4.88 -22.25
CA GLU A 58 4.12 -4.72 -23.67
C GLU A 58 5.08 -3.73 -24.32
N PHE A 59 5.36 -2.60 -23.67
CA PHE A 59 6.31 -1.62 -24.16
C PHE A 59 7.72 -2.21 -24.30
N GLU A 60 8.22 -2.89 -23.28
CA GLU A 60 9.54 -3.54 -23.31
C GLU A 60 9.64 -4.56 -24.45
N SER A 61 8.61 -5.38 -24.66
CA SER A 61 8.59 -6.34 -25.76
C SER A 61 8.65 -5.66 -27.13
N ASN A 62 7.84 -4.63 -27.36
CA ASN A 62 7.77 -3.90 -28.63
C ASN A 62 9.10 -3.22 -29.00
N TYR A 63 9.87 -2.73 -28.02
CA TYR A 63 11.19 -2.12 -28.26
C TYR A 63 12.32 -3.14 -28.36
N SER A 64 12.14 -4.36 -27.85
CA SER A 64 13.10 -5.44 -28.04
C SER A 64 13.07 -6.04 -29.45
N ASP A 65 11.92 -5.98 -30.13
CA ASP A 65 11.73 -6.46 -31.51
C ASP A 65 12.15 -5.45 -32.59
N LEU A 66 12.29 -4.17 -32.24
CA LEU A 66 12.90 -3.18 -33.11
C LEU A 66 14.41 -3.27 -32.98
N GLU A 67 15.07 -3.89 -33.97
CA GLU A 67 16.53 -3.81 -34.09
C GLU A 67 16.95 -2.33 -33.95
N ARG A 68 17.91 -2.07 -33.06
CA ARG A 68 18.50 -0.74 -32.85
C ARG A 68 19.18 -0.31 -34.15
N VAL A 69 18.44 0.34 -35.04
CA VAL A 69 19.00 0.99 -36.23
C VAL A 69 19.86 2.14 -35.70
N PRO A 70 21.20 2.12 -35.91
CA PRO A 70 22.04 3.25 -35.55
C PRO A 70 21.51 4.48 -36.28
N ALA A 71 21.37 5.61 -35.60
CA ALA A 71 21.01 6.86 -36.25
C ALA A 71 22.04 7.14 -37.35
N GLU A 72 21.61 7.11 -38.61
CA GLU A 72 22.49 7.49 -39.72
C GLU A 72 22.78 9.00 -39.59
N GLU A 73 24.06 9.33 -39.37
CA GLU A 73 24.53 10.71 -39.49
C GLU A 73 24.43 11.11 -40.96
N TYR A 74 23.44 11.94 -41.28
CA TYR A 74 23.34 12.57 -42.59
C TYR A 74 24.51 13.56 -42.79
N PRO A 75 25.07 13.65 -44.01
CA PRO A 75 26.27 14.43 -44.31
C PRO A 75 26.09 15.95 -44.15
#